data_AF-A0A972W6X8-F1
#
_entry.id   AF-A0A972W6X8-F1
#
_cell.length_a   1.000
_cell.length_b   1.000
_cell.length_c   1.000
_cell.angle_alpha   90.00
_cell.angle_beta   90.00
_cell.angle_gamma   90.00
#
_symmetry.space_group_name_H-M   'P 1'
#
loop_
_entity.id
_entity.type
_entity.pdbx_description
1 polymer ?
#
loop_
_entity_poly.entity_id
_entity_poly.type
_entity_poly.pdbx_seq_one_letter_code
_entity_poly.pdbx_strand_id
1 'polypeptide(L)'
;AMPHKRNPILTENLTGLARIVRMAVVPAMENITLWHERDISHSSVERMIAPDATVTLDFALARLTGMLDKLIVYPQSMLENLQQFGGLHDSQRVLLTLTQNGVSREDAYAIVQRNAMKVWRSYGIDPDNPDGTVEVEPEDTLAAEHESRFLFYLTRDEDVAKALGADKLAETFDGESTAFHTRHADTIFERVFGKA
;
A
#
# COMPACT_ATOMS: atom_id res chain seq x y z
N ALA A 1 11.14 28.42 -15.61
CA ALA A 1 10.66 27.73 -14.39
C ALA A 1 9.26 27.18 -14.67
N MET A 2 8.95 25.94 -14.25
CA MET A 2 7.63 25.34 -14.46
C MET A 2 6.73 25.64 -13.24
N PRO A 3 5.72 26.53 -13.35
CA PRO A 3 4.94 27.00 -12.20
C PRO A 3 4.12 25.91 -11.50
N HIS A 4 3.80 24.83 -12.20
CA HIS A 4 3.00 23.70 -11.70
C HIS A 4 3.84 22.64 -10.96
N LYS A 5 5.18 22.74 -10.98
CA LYS A 5 6.06 21.66 -10.54
C LYS A 5 6.24 21.65 -9.03
N ARG A 6 5.64 20.65 -8.37
CA ARG A 6 5.88 20.32 -6.95
C ARG A 6 6.74 19.07 -6.88
N ASN A 7 7.99 19.19 -6.42
CA ASN A 7 8.91 18.05 -6.29
C ASN A 7 9.16 17.72 -4.82
N PRO A 8 9.31 16.44 -4.46
CA PRO A 8 9.60 16.01 -3.11
C PRO A 8 11.10 16.15 -2.77
N ILE A 9 11.67 17.35 -2.98
CA ILE A 9 13.12 17.60 -2.91
C ILE A 9 13.74 17.29 -1.54
N LEU A 10 12.96 17.46 -0.47
CA LEU A 10 13.44 17.21 0.90
C LEU A 10 13.65 15.71 1.11
N THR A 11 12.71 14.87 0.67
CA THR A 11 12.82 13.41 0.77
C THR A 11 13.81 12.82 -0.23
N GLU A 12 13.97 13.43 -1.41
CA GLU A 12 15.05 13.10 -2.35
C GLU A 12 16.42 13.34 -1.71
N ASN A 13 16.59 14.48 -1.02
CA ASN A 13 17.80 14.78 -0.27
C ASN A 13 18.04 13.79 0.89
N LEU A 14 17.01 13.47 1.68
CA LEU A 14 17.10 12.47 2.75
C LEU A 14 17.57 11.10 2.24
N THR A 15 17.11 10.69 1.05
CA THR A 15 17.55 9.46 0.39
C THR A 15 19.06 9.48 0.11
N GLY A 16 19.60 10.63 -0.32
CA GLY A 16 21.04 10.83 -0.51
C GLY A 16 21.83 10.77 0.80
N LEU A 17 21.37 11.46 1.84
CA LEU A 17 22.02 11.49 3.15
C LEU A 17 22.09 10.09 3.79
N ALA A 18 21.05 9.27 3.63
CA ALA A 18 21.05 7.88 4.10
C ALA A 18 22.17 7.03 3.45
N ARG A 19 22.55 7.32 2.19
CA ARG A 19 23.67 6.65 1.52
C ARG A 19 25.01 7.07 2.14
N ILE A 20 25.16 8.35 2.49
CA ILE A 20 26.36 8.88 3.14
C ILE A 20 26.53 8.28 4.54
N VAL A 21 25.48 8.28 5.36
CA VAL A 21 25.53 7.66 6.71
C VAL A 21 25.88 6.17 6.61
N ARG A 22 25.28 5.43 5.68
CA ARG A 22 25.60 4.00 5.48
C ARG A 22 27.04 3.77 5.02
N MET A 23 27.65 4.70 4.28
CA MET A 23 29.03 4.57 3.82
C MET A 23 30.03 4.40 4.97
N ALA A 24 29.75 4.99 6.13
CA ALA A 24 30.58 4.88 7.32
C ALA A 24 30.64 3.44 7.91
N VAL A 25 29.66 2.58 7.59
CA VAL A 25 29.53 1.24 8.20
C VAL A 25 30.69 0.33 7.81
N VAL A 26 31.01 0.22 6.52
CA VAL A 26 32.07 -0.68 6.03
C VAL A 26 33.44 -0.35 6.65
N PRO A 27 33.96 0.89 6.54
CA PRO A 27 35.25 1.23 7.15
C PRO A 27 35.22 1.16 8.69
N ALA A 28 34.08 1.41 9.34
CA ALA A 28 33.96 1.18 10.78
C ALA A 28 34.09 -0.31 11.15
N MET A 29 33.54 -1.22 10.35
CA MET A 29 33.68 -2.65 10.56
C MET A 29 35.11 -3.14 10.31
N GLU A 30 35.80 -2.57 9.32
CA GLU A 30 37.22 -2.87 9.04
C GLU A 30 38.15 -2.43 10.19
N ASN A 31 37.76 -1.39 10.95
CA ASN A 31 38.51 -0.91 12.12
C ASN A 31 38.50 -1.86 13.34
N ILE A 32 37.73 -2.96 13.32
CA ILE A 32 37.54 -3.83 14.50
C ILE A 32 38.75 -4.74 14.75
N THR A 33 39.31 -5.35 13.70
CA THR A 33 40.33 -6.40 13.83
C THR A 33 41.74 -5.83 13.89
N LEU A 34 42.02 -5.03 14.91
CA LEU A 34 43.34 -4.43 15.16
C LEU A 34 44.37 -5.47 15.63
N TRP A 35 45.64 -5.19 15.39
CA TRP A 35 46.73 -6.11 15.75
C TRP A 35 47.13 -5.96 17.23
N HIS A 36 47.17 -7.09 17.94
CA HIS A 36 47.58 -7.20 19.36
C HIS A 36 46.80 -6.23 20.28
N GLU A 37 47.48 -5.43 21.09
CA GLU A 37 46.84 -4.50 22.04
C GLU A 37 46.22 -3.26 21.36
N ARG A 38 46.72 -2.89 20.17
CA ARG A 38 46.17 -1.91 19.22
C ARG A 38 47.19 -1.59 18.12
N ASP A 39 46.71 -1.29 16.93
CA ASP A 39 47.40 -0.43 15.96
C ASP A 39 46.57 0.85 15.73
N ILE A 40 47.16 1.87 15.09
CA ILE A 40 46.56 3.21 14.97
C ILE A 40 45.81 3.45 13.64
N SER A 41 45.65 2.43 12.79
CA SER A 41 45.06 2.57 11.45
C SER A 41 43.63 3.14 11.49
N HIS A 42 42.82 2.69 12.44
CA HIS A 42 41.46 3.19 12.68
C HIS A 42 41.37 4.71 12.86
N SER A 43 42.42 5.33 13.40
CA SER A 43 42.41 6.75 13.76
C SER A 43 42.26 7.68 12.55
N SER A 44 42.84 7.35 11.39
CA SER A 44 42.68 8.18 10.17
C SER A 44 41.27 8.06 9.59
N VAL A 45 40.71 6.86 9.65
CA VAL A 45 39.33 6.54 9.21
C VAL A 45 38.31 7.24 10.10
N GLU A 46 38.44 7.11 11.42
CA GLU A 46 37.51 7.69 12.41
C GLU A 46 37.46 9.22 12.33
N ARG A 47 38.57 9.89 12.02
CA ARG A 47 38.58 11.33 11.79
C ARG A 47 37.67 11.78 10.64
N MET A 48 37.44 10.90 9.66
CA MET A 48 36.52 11.18 8.55
C MET A 48 35.11 10.72 8.91
N ILE A 49 34.94 9.44 9.25
CA ILE A 49 33.59 8.86 9.35
C ILE A 49 32.84 9.32 10.60
N ALA A 50 33.51 9.60 11.73
CA ALA A 50 32.83 9.97 12.96
C ALA A 50 32.12 11.33 12.88
N PRO A 51 32.80 12.45 12.50
CA PRO A 51 32.11 13.73 12.34
C PRO A 51 31.12 13.71 11.18
N ASP A 52 31.49 13.13 10.03
CA ASP A 52 30.62 13.15 8.85
C ASP A 52 29.34 12.35 9.08
N ALA A 53 29.40 11.17 9.69
CA ALA A 53 28.21 10.37 9.96
C ALA A 53 27.30 11.04 11.00
N THR A 54 27.86 11.60 12.08
CA THR A 54 27.08 12.22 13.16
C THR A 54 26.41 13.51 12.71
N VAL A 55 27.13 14.42 12.05
CA VAL A 55 26.56 15.69 11.54
C VAL A 55 25.55 15.43 10.42
N THR A 56 25.83 14.49 9.51
CA THR A 56 24.90 14.14 8.43
C THR A 56 23.60 13.55 8.99
N LEU A 57 23.70 12.66 9.99
CA LEU A 57 22.53 12.05 10.60
C LEU A 57 21.71 13.07 11.39
N ASP A 58 22.36 13.93 12.18
CA ASP A 58 21.69 15.02 12.90
C ASP A 58 20.88 15.91 11.94
N PHE A 59 21.53 16.36 10.86
CA PHE A 59 20.86 17.14 9.83
C PHE A 59 19.70 16.39 9.18
N ALA A 60 19.86 15.10 8.86
CA ALA A 60 18.81 14.28 8.28
C ALA A 60 17.60 14.15 9.22
N LEU A 61 17.82 13.95 10.52
CA LEU A 61 16.76 13.84 11.53
C LEU A 61 16.01 15.17 11.71
N ALA A 62 16.73 16.28 11.83
CA ALA A 62 16.13 17.61 11.92
C ALA A 62 15.29 17.92 10.68
N ARG A 63 15.81 17.59 9.49
CA ARG A 63 15.10 17.78 8.21
C ARG A 63 13.87 16.88 8.08
N LEU A 64 13.97 15.61 8.46
CA LEU A 64 12.85 14.67 8.46
C LEU A 64 11.74 15.15 9.40
N THR A 65 12.10 15.57 10.61
CA THR A 65 11.15 16.11 11.60
C THR A 65 10.41 17.31 11.03
N GLY A 66 11.13 18.30 10.47
CA GLY A 66 10.49 19.47 9.87
C GLY A 66 9.67 19.18 8.60
N MET A 67 9.99 18.10 7.87
CA MET A 67 9.20 17.64 6.73
C MET A 67 7.89 17.02 7.20
N LEU A 68 7.94 16.12 8.18
CA LEU A 68 6.76 15.45 8.74
C LEU A 68 5.80 16.44 9.42
N ASP A 69 6.33 17.40 10.17
CA ASP A 69 5.55 18.48 10.81
C ASP A 69 4.72 19.30 9.81
N LYS A 70 5.22 19.44 8.57
CA LYS A 70 4.60 20.25 7.51
C LYS A 70 4.00 19.41 6.40
N LEU A 71 3.92 18.09 6.56
CA LEU A 71 3.42 17.18 5.55
C LEU A 71 1.93 17.44 5.31
N ILE A 72 1.59 17.83 4.09
CA ILE A 72 0.19 18.03 3.69
C ILE A 72 -0.39 16.67 3.30
N VAL A 73 -1.45 16.27 4.00
CA VAL A 73 -2.20 15.05 3.74
C VAL A 73 -3.51 15.41 3.03
N TYR A 74 -3.90 14.61 2.02
CA TYR A 74 -5.13 14.79 1.24
C TYR A 74 -6.07 13.60 1.45
N PRO A 75 -6.89 13.56 2.53
CA PRO A 75 -7.75 12.42 2.83
C PRO A 75 -8.73 12.09 1.71
N GLN A 76 -9.28 13.11 1.05
CA GLN A 76 -10.20 12.92 -0.06
C GLN A 76 -9.55 12.17 -1.23
N SER A 77 -8.34 12.56 -1.63
CA SER A 77 -7.58 11.85 -2.67
C SER A 77 -7.19 10.44 -2.26
N MET A 78 -6.96 10.17 -0.96
CA MET A 78 -6.73 8.81 -0.46
C MET A 78 -7.97 7.92 -0.64
N LEU A 79 -9.15 8.45 -0.31
CA LEU A 79 -10.43 7.74 -0.51
C LEU A 79 -10.72 7.52 -1.99
N GLU A 80 -10.53 8.55 -2.82
CA GLU A 80 -10.70 8.45 -4.28
C GLU A 80 -9.77 7.38 -4.87
N ASN A 81 -8.49 7.36 -4.48
CA ASN A 81 -7.54 6.34 -4.92
C ASN A 81 -7.95 4.92 -4.48
N LEU A 82 -8.52 4.77 -3.28
CA LEU A 82 -9.04 3.47 -2.81
C LEU A 82 -10.23 2.99 -3.65
N GLN A 83 -11.09 3.92 -4.07
CA GLN A 83 -12.31 3.65 -4.83
C GLN A 83 -12.07 3.52 -6.35
N GLN A 84 -10.91 3.94 -6.87
CA GLN A 84 -10.59 3.94 -8.30
C GLN A 84 -10.77 2.59 -9.01
N PHE A 85 -10.60 1.47 -8.28
CA PHE A 85 -10.72 0.11 -8.83
C PHE A 85 -12.10 -0.51 -8.59
N GLY A 86 -13.16 0.29 -8.41
CA GLY A 86 -14.55 -0.17 -8.42
C GLY A 86 -14.88 -1.23 -7.35
N GLY A 87 -14.22 -1.17 -6.18
CA GLY A 87 -14.47 -2.09 -5.06
C GLY A 87 -13.62 -3.37 -5.04
N LEU A 88 -12.65 -3.53 -5.95
CA LEU A 88 -11.80 -4.74 -6.01
C LEU A 88 -11.01 -5.04 -4.72
N HIS A 89 -10.74 -4.04 -3.89
CA HIS A 89 -10.08 -4.22 -2.59
C HIS A 89 -10.88 -5.12 -1.62
N ASP A 90 -12.18 -5.29 -1.83
CA ASP A 90 -13.04 -6.19 -1.04
C ASP A 90 -13.09 -7.63 -1.56
N SER A 91 -12.39 -7.96 -2.64
CA SER A 91 -12.34 -9.32 -3.22
C SER A 91 -12.03 -10.41 -2.18
N GLN A 92 -11.10 -10.16 -1.26
CA GLN A 92 -10.78 -11.11 -0.21
C GLN A 92 -11.92 -11.31 0.80
N ARG A 93 -12.71 -10.27 1.13
CA ARG A 93 -13.88 -10.40 2.00
C ARG A 93 -14.94 -11.29 1.38
N VAL A 94 -15.19 -11.11 0.09
CA VAL A 94 -16.14 -11.93 -0.67
C VAL A 94 -15.67 -13.38 -0.72
N LEU A 95 -14.39 -13.62 -1.01
CA LEU A 95 -13.80 -14.96 -1.01
C LEU A 95 -13.99 -15.65 0.35
N LEU A 96 -13.65 -14.97 1.44
CA LEU A 96 -13.81 -15.51 2.79
C LEU A 96 -15.27 -15.80 3.10
N THR A 97 -16.18 -14.90 2.73
CA THR A 97 -17.61 -15.08 2.98
C THR A 97 -18.16 -16.28 2.21
N LEU A 98 -17.79 -16.47 0.95
CA LEU A 98 -18.15 -17.67 0.17
C LEU A 98 -17.65 -18.94 0.86
N THR A 99 -16.39 -18.97 1.30
CA THR A 99 -15.83 -20.14 1.99
C THR A 99 -16.49 -20.44 3.33
N GLN A 100 -16.86 -19.40 4.09
CA GLN A 100 -17.58 -19.52 5.36
C GLN A 100 -19.01 -20.03 5.17
N ASN A 101 -19.58 -19.90 3.96
CA ASN A 101 -20.90 -20.40 3.59
C ASN A 101 -20.84 -21.72 2.79
N GLY A 102 -19.72 -22.44 2.89
CA GLY A 102 -19.62 -23.82 2.39
C GLY A 102 -19.16 -23.98 0.94
N VAL A 103 -18.79 -22.89 0.26
CA VAL A 103 -18.14 -22.96 -1.05
C VAL A 103 -16.68 -23.41 -0.86
N SER A 104 -16.18 -24.30 -1.71
CA SER A 104 -14.77 -24.69 -1.64
C SER A 104 -13.87 -23.47 -1.91
N ARG A 105 -12.64 -23.48 -1.39
CA ARG A 105 -11.72 -22.34 -1.62
C ARG A 105 -11.39 -22.16 -3.10
N GLU A 106 -11.30 -23.25 -3.85
CA GLU A 106 -11.03 -23.25 -5.29
C GLU A 106 -12.20 -22.62 -6.06
N ASP A 107 -13.43 -23.05 -5.77
CA ASP A 107 -14.62 -22.49 -6.41
C ASP A 107 -14.83 -21.02 -6.03
N ALA A 108 -14.66 -20.67 -4.75
CA ALA A 108 -14.75 -19.29 -4.28
C ALA A 108 -13.72 -18.38 -4.96
N TYR A 109 -12.50 -18.87 -5.18
CA TYR A 109 -11.47 -18.15 -5.91
C TYR A 109 -11.88 -17.94 -7.36
N ALA A 110 -12.36 -18.97 -8.06
CA ALA A 110 -12.82 -18.87 -9.45
C ALA A 110 -13.98 -17.87 -9.62
N ILE A 111 -14.96 -17.90 -8.69
CA ILE A 111 -16.09 -16.96 -8.66
C ILE A 111 -15.61 -15.51 -8.45
N VAL A 112 -14.74 -15.28 -7.47
CA VAL A 112 -14.24 -13.92 -7.19
C VAL A 112 -13.37 -13.43 -8.34
N GLN A 113 -12.50 -14.29 -8.88
CA GLN A 113 -11.62 -13.95 -9.98
C GLN A 113 -12.40 -13.56 -11.24
N ARG A 114 -13.39 -14.35 -11.67
CA ARG A 114 -14.16 -14.00 -12.88
C ARG A 114 -14.91 -12.67 -12.75
N ASN A 115 -15.45 -12.37 -11.57
CA ASN A 115 -16.12 -11.09 -11.33
C ASN A 115 -15.12 -9.94 -11.25
N ALA A 116 -13.93 -10.17 -10.70
CA ALA A 116 -12.85 -9.17 -10.71
C ALA A 116 -12.36 -8.87 -12.13
N MET A 117 -12.24 -9.88 -13.00
CA MET A 117 -11.86 -9.69 -14.40
C MET A 117 -12.91 -8.88 -15.18
N LYS A 118 -14.20 -9.05 -14.90
CA LYS A 118 -15.25 -8.18 -15.47
C LYS A 118 -15.06 -6.72 -15.06
N VAL A 119 -14.64 -6.44 -13.82
CA VAL A 119 -14.31 -5.08 -13.38
C VAL A 119 -13.17 -4.50 -14.21
N TRP A 120 -12.07 -5.23 -14.41
CA TRP A 120 -10.97 -4.78 -15.26
C TRP A 120 -11.42 -4.53 -16.70
N ARG A 121 -12.19 -5.46 -17.27
CA ARG A 121 -12.79 -5.32 -18.61
C ARG A 121 -13.63 -4.05 -18.72
N SER A 122 -14.39 -3.68 -17.69
CA SER A 122 -15.19 -2.45 -17.66
C SER A 122 -14.38 -1.16 -17.67
N TYR A 123 -13.10 -1.22 -17.31
CA TYR A 123 -12.15 -0.11 -17.47
C TYR A 123 -11.42 -0.15 -18.82
N GLY A 124 -11.71 -1.14 -19.67
CA GLY A 124 -10.98 -1.39 -20.92
C GLY A 124 -9.57 -1.93 -20.69
N ILE A 125 -9.33 -2.60 -19.55
CA ILE A 125 -8.02 -3.11 -19.15
C ILE A 125 -8.07 -4.63 -19.12
N ASP A 126 -7.11 -5.27 -19.77
CA ASP A 126 -6.80 -6.69 -19.60
C ASP A 126 -5.50 -6.80 -18.79
N PRO A 127 -5.56 -7.24 -17.52
CA PRO A 127 -4.39 -7.42 -16.67
C PRO A 127 -3.34 -8.39 -17.25
N ASP A 128 -3.79 -9.38 -18.03
CA ASP A 128 -2.91 -10.40 -18.61
C ASP A 128 -2.36 -9.98 -19.99
N ASN A 129 -2.98 -8.97 -20.63
CA ASN A 129 -2.54 -8.39 -21.89
C ASN A 129 -2.75 -6.87 -21.94
N PRO A 130 -1.89 -6.08 -21.26
CA PRO A 130 -2.10 -4.63 -21.08
C PRO A 130 -2.11 -3.82 -22.38
N ASP A 131 -1.41 -4.31 -23.41
CA ASP A 131 -1.33 -3.68 -24.74
C ASP A 131 -2.45 -4.16 -25.68
N GLY A 132 -3.29 -5.10 -25.22
CA GLY A 132 -4.40 -5.67 -25.96
C GLY A 132 -5.60 -4.73 -26.06
N THR A 133 -6.40 -4.94 -27.10
CA THR A 133 -7.71 -4.29 -27.21
C THR A 133 -8.75 -5.10 -26.44
N VAL A 134 -9.45 -4.44 -25.53
CA VAL A 134 -10.52 -5.04 -24.73
C VAL A 134 -11.87 -4.64 -25.29
N GLU A 135 -12.68 -5.62 -25.69
CA GLU A 135 -14.07 -5.36 -26.06
C GLU A 135 -14.92 -5.23 -24.79
N VAL A 136 -15.53 -4.05 -24.62
CA VAL A 136 -16.40 -3.72 -23.49
C VAL A 136 -17.83 -4.13 -23.84
N GLU A 137 -18.46 -4.92 -22.98
CA GLU A 137 -19.84 -5.38 -23.18
C GLU A 137 -20.86 -4.32 -22.73
N PRO A 138 -22.13 -4.39 -23.19
CA PRO A 138 -23.19 -3.48 -22.71
C PRO A 138 -23.37 -3.52 -21.19
N GLU A 139 -23.20 -4.68 -20.56
CA GLU A 139 -23.24 -4.84 -19.10
C GLU A 139 -22.14 -4.04 -18.40
N ASP A 140 -20.96 -3.92 -19.01
CA ASP A 140 -19.84 -3.19 -18.44
C ASP A 140 -20.06 -1.67 -18.46
N THR A 141 -20.81 -1.18 -19.45
CA THR A 141 -21.24 0.23 -19.49
C THR A 141 -22.21 0.53 -18.36
N LEU A 142 -23.13 -0.40 -18.06
CA LEU A 142 -24.03 -0.27 -16.92
C LEU A 142 -23.26 -0.32 -15.60
N ALA A 143 -22.27 -1.21 -15.47
CA ALA A 143 -21.43 -1.29 -14.27
C ALA A 143 -20.75 0.05 -13.96
N ALA A 144 -20.39 0.83 -14.98
CA ALA A 144 -19.75 2.14 -14.82
C ALA A 144 -20.63 3.21 -14.16
N GLU A 145 -21.96 3.03 -14.12
CA GLU A 145 -22.91 3.93 -13.45
C GLU A 145 -23.02 3.64 -11.95
N HIS A 146 -22.43 2.55 -11.46
CA HIS A 146 -22.48 2.14 -10.06
C HIS A 146 -21.18 2.51 -9.32
N GLU A 147 -21.32 2.87 -8.04
CA GLU A 147 -20.19 3.19 -7.15
C GLU A 147 -19.21 2.01 -7.00
N SER A 148 -19.74 0.79 -6.87
CA SER A 148 -18.96 -0.45 -6.84
C SER A 148 -19.31 -1.34 -8.02
N ARG A 149 -18.45 -1.30 -9.05
CA ARG A 149 -18.54 -2.20 -10.21
C ARG A 149 -18.43 -3.66 -9.79
N PHE A 150 -17.59 -3.94 -8.78
CA PHE A 150 -17.40 -5.28 -8.26
C PHE A 150 -18.68 -5.83 -7.62
N LEU A 151 -19.35 -5.04 -6.77
CA LEU A 151 -20.65 -5.43 -6.21
C LEU A 151 -21.71 -5.61 -7.30
N PHE A 152 -21.71 -4.73 -8.31
CA PHE A 152 -22.63 -4.85 -9.46
C PHE A 152 -22.55 -6.23 -10.14
N TYR A 153 -21.34 -6.73 -10.42
CA TYR A 153 -21.16 -8.04 -11.03
C TYR A 153 -21.51 -9.18 -10.07
N LEU A 154 -21.10 -9.08 -8.80
CA LEU A 154 -21.41 -10.11 -7.79
C LEU A 154 -22.91 -10.32 -7.59
N THR A 155 -23.71 -9.25 -7.62
CA THR A 155 -25.18 -9.35 -7.50
C THR A 155 -25.86 -10.04 -8.69
N ARG A 156 -25.16 -10.16 -9.82
CA ARG A 156 -25.62 -10.78 -11.07
C ARG A 156 -25.01 -12.15 -11.32
N ASP A 157 -24.17 -12.62 -10.40
CA ASP A 157 -23.52 -13.90 -10.51
C ASP A 157 -24.37 -15.00 -9.87
N GLU A 158 -24.76 -16.01 -10.66
CA GLU A 158 -25.65 -17.09 -10.21
C GLU A 158 -25.05 -17.93 -9.08
N ASP A 159 -23.73 -18.17 -9.09
CA ASP A 159 -23.09 -18.96 -8.02
C ASP A 159 -23.02 -18.15 -6.73
N VAL A 160 -22.80 -16.84 -6.82
CA VAL A 160 -22.87 -15.94 -5.66
C VAL A 160 -24.29 -15.91 -5.10
N ALA A 161 -25.30 -15.76 -5.94
CA ALA A 161 -26.70 -15.77 -5.54
C ALA A 161 -27.11 -17.10 -4.89
N LYS A 162 -26.62 -18.23 -5.41
CA LYS A 162 -26.86 -19.56 -4.86
C LYS A 162 -26.15 -19.78 -3.51
N ALA A 163 -24.94 -19.27 -3.35
CA ALA A 163 -24.13 -19.48 -2.15
C ALA A 163 -24.49 -18.55 -0.99
N LEU A 164 -24.78 -17.28 -1.28
CA LEU A 164 -24.97 -16.23 -0.27
C LEU A 164 -26.41 -15.70 -0.26
N GLY A 165 -27.07 -15.61 -1.42
CA GLY A 165 -28.28 -14.82 -1.57
C GLY A 165 -28.02 -13.31 -1.49
N ALA A 166 -29.04 -12.49 -1.75
CA ALA A 166 -28.91 -11.04 -1.82
C ALA A 166 -28.56 -10.41 -0.45
N ASP A 167 -29.21 -10.87 0.62
CA ASP A 167 -29.05 -10.30 1.97
C ASP A 167 -27.64 -10.54 2.51
N LYS A 168 -27.11 -11.76 2.40
CA LYS A 168 -25.76 -12.10 2.89
C LYS A 168 -24.67 -11.42 2.08
N LEU A 169 -24.89 -11.27 0.77
CA LEU A 169 -23.98 -10.49 -0.06
C LEU A 169 -23.98 -9.03 0.40
N ALA A 170 -25.16 -8.43 0.61
CA ALA A 170 -25.25 -7.06 1.15
C ALA A 170 -24.56 -6.93 2.52
N GLU A 171 -24.74 -7.89 3.44
CA GLU A 171 -24.02 -7.95 4.72
C GLU A 171 -22.49 -7.98 4.55
N THR A 172 -21.99 -8.62 3.49
CA THR A 172 -20.54 -8.64 3.19
C THR A 172 -19.99 -7.26 2.93
N PHE A 173 -20.82 -6.37 2.39
CA PHE A 173 -20.52 -4.98 2.09
C PHE A 173 -21.19 -4.00 3.08
N ASP A 174 -21.73 -4.49 4.19
CA ASP A 174 -22.40 -3.64 5.18
C ASP A 174 -21.37 -2.77 5.94
N GLY A 175 -21.74 -1.51 6.17
CA GLY A 175 -20.86 -0.44 6.61
C GLY A 175 -19.89 0.09 5.55
N GLU A 176 -19.13 1.13 5.89
CA GLU A 176 -18.05 1.59 5.01
C GLU A 176 -16.97 0.50 4.91
N SER A 177 -16.58 0.12 3.69
CA SER A 177 -15.53 -0.90 3.47
C SER A 177 -14.25 -0.60 4.26
N THR A 178 -13.87 0.68 4.33
CA THR A 178 -12.78 1.20 5.14
C THR A 178 -12.88 0.78 6.61
N ALA A 179 -14.05 0.85 7.23
CA ALA A 179 -14.27 0.49 8.63
C ALA A 179 -13.97 -0.98 8.90
N PHE A 180 -14.29 -1.89 7.98
CA PHE A 180 -13.94 -3.30 8.13
C PHE A 180 -12.42 -3.51 8.19
N HIS A 181 -11.68 -2.84 7.30
CA HIS A 181 -10.22 -2.96 7.19
C HIS A 181 -9.47 -2.20 8.29
N THR A 182 -10.07 -1.16 8.87
CA THR A 182 -9.46 -0.34 9.94
C THR A 182 -9.95 -0.68 11.34
N ARG A 183 -10.84 -1.66 11.54
CA ARG A 183 -11.43 -2.02 12.84
C ARG A 183 -10.45 -2.32 13.99
N HIS A 184 -9.19 -2.61 13.67
CA HIS A 184 -8.13 -2.88 14.65
C HIS A 184 -7.05 -1.80 14.68
N ALA A 185 -7.24 -0.69 13.96
CA ALA A 185 -6.31 0.44 13.96
C ALA A 185 -6.10 0.96 15.38
N ASP A 186 -7.16 1.14 16.16
CA ASP A 186 -7.07 1.61 17.55
C ASP A 186 -6.28 0.65 18.44
N THR A 187 -6.40 -0.67 18.23
CA THR A 187 -5.58 -1.66 18.95
C THR A 187 -4.09 -1.51 18.64
N ILE A 188 -3.73 -1.15 17.40
CA ILE A 188 -2.34 -0.89 17.02
C ILE A 188 -1.86 0.41 17.69
N PHE A 189 -2.67 1.47 17.64
CA PHE A 189 -2.35 2.75 18.29
C PHE A 189 -2.15 2.59 19.80
N GLU A 190 -3.01 1.83 20.47
CA GLU A 190 -2.88 1.53 21.91
C GLU A 190 -1.58 0.81 22.22
N ARG A 191 -1.13 -0.13 21.37
CA ARG A 191 0.14 -0.84 21.57
C ARG A 191 1.36 0.04 21.37
N VAL A 192 1.30 1.01 20.45
CA VAL A 192 2.44 1.85 20.09
C VAL A 192 2.56 3.07 21.01
N PHE A 193 1.44 3.70 21.35
CA PHE A 193 1.40 4.96 22.08
C PHE A 193 0.88 4.83 23.53
N GLY A 194 0.36 3.66 23.91
CA GLY A 194 -0.30 3.43 25.20
C GLY A 194 -1.79 3.77 25.17
N LYS A 195 -2.48 3.50 26.29
CA LYS A 195 -3.84 4.03 26.51
C LYS A 195 -3.75 5.53 26.80
N ALA A 196 -4.57 6.31 26.11
CA ALA A 196 -4.74 7.74 26.39
C ALA A 196 -5.24 7.97 27.83
#